data_AF-T5AAK4-F1
#
_entry.id   AF-T5AAK4-F1
#
_cell.length_a   1.000
_cell.length_b   1.000
_cell.length_c   1.000
_cell.angle_alpha   90.00
_cell.angle_beta   90.00
_cell.angle_gamma   90.00
#
_symmetry.space_group_name_H-M   'P 1'
#
loop_
_entity.id
_entity.type
_entity.pdbx_description
1 polymer ?
#
loop_
_entity_poly.entity_id
_entity_poly.type
_entity_poly.pdbx_seq_one_letter_code
_entity_poly.pdbx_strand_id
1 'polypeptide(L)'
;MPPISRFLPFSASTTKTQAVTYLLGVSLFSISFLVFLNSSVSFVITDLIGQKKDVGDVVGTLGFADELVALVACPTWGLVSDRLGVRWVATIGYAIIGVALAVFVQAKNVYPQLLLARVFFAVGASAA
;
A
#
# COMPACT_ATOMS: atom_id res chain seq x y z
N MET A 1 10.99 26.00 -24.56
CA MET A 1 10.62 24.63 -24.15
C MET A 1 9.11 24.58 -23.99
N PRO A 2 8.39 23.71 -24.72
CA PRO A 2 6.94 23.59 -24.55
C PRO A 2 6.65 23.15 -23.11
N PRO A 3 5.64 23.73 -22.43
CA PRO A 3 5.34 23.36 -21.06
C PRO A 3 4.93 21.89 -21.02
N ILE A 4 5.49 21.14 -20.05
CA ILE A 4 5.20 19.72 -19.77
C ILE A 4 3.68 19.43 -19.68
N SER A 5 2.86 20.46 -19.40
CA SER A 5 1.41 20.42 -19.41
C SER A 5 0.76 20.07 -20.76
N ARG A 6 1.49 20.06 -21.88
CA ARG A 6 0.95 19.64 -23.18
C ARG A 6 1.01 18.13 -23.40
N PHE A 7 1.87 17.42 -22.66
CA PHE A 7 2.00 15.96 -22.73
C PHE A 7 1.15 15.23 -21.68
N LEU A 8 0.71 15.92 -20.63
CA LEU A 8 -0.15 15.38 -19.60
C LEU A 8 -1.58 15.90 -19.80
N PRO A 9 -2.59 15.03 -20.02
CA PRO A 9 -3.98 15.42 -20.26
C PRO A 9 -4.65 15.87 -18.95
N PHE A 10 -4.15 16.93 -18.33
CA PHE A 10 -4.79 17.54 -17.17
C PHE A 10 -5.91 18.47 -17.61
N SER A 11 -7.06 18.38 -16.94
CA SER A 11 -8.16 19.34 -17.11
C SER A 11 -7.66 20.77 -16.82
N ALA A 12 -8.22 21.76 -17.53
CA ALA A 12 -7.88 23.17 -17.36
C ALA A 12 -8.11 23.70 -15.92
N SER A 13 -8.89 22.98 -15.11
CA SER A 13 -9.16 23.30 -13.70
C SER A 13 -8.12 22.74 -12.71
N THR A 14 -7.17 21.91 -13.15
CA THR A 14 -6.19 21.26 -12.26
C THR A 14 -5.01 22.18 -11.99
N THR A 15 -4.77 22.51 -10.71
CA THR A 15 -3.63 23.33 -10.31
C THR A 15 -2.33 22.51 -10.36
N LYS A 16 -1.20 23.14 -10.67
CA LYS A 16 0.13 22.49 -10.70
C LYS A 16 0.45 21.73 -9.41
N THR A 17 0.08 22.28 -8.26
CA THR A 17 0.23 21.62 -6.95
C THR A 17 -0.58 20.33 -6.85
N GLN A 18 -1.83 20.30 -7.33
CA GLN A 18 -2.65 19.08 -7.34
C GLN A 18 -2.04 17.99 -8.23
N ALA A 19 -1.55 18.37 -9.41
CA ALA A 19 -0.88 17.44 -10.32
C ALA A 19 0.41 16.85 -9.70
N VAL A 20 1.24 17.70 -9.07
CA VAL A 20 2.47 17.25 -8.40
C VAL A 20 2.16 16.37 -7.20
N THR A 21 1.21 16.75 -6.34
CA THR A 21 0.80 15.93 -5.19
C THR A 21 0.23 14.59 -5.63
N TYR A 22 -0.55 14.55 -6.72
CA TYR A 22 -1.08 13.28 -7.22
C TYR A 22 0.03 12.38 -7.77
N LEU A 23 0.88 12.90 -8.66
CA LEU A 23 1.93 12.08 -9.30
C LEU A 23 3.07 11.70 -8.35
N LEU A 24 3.63 12.68 -7.64
CA LEU A 24 4.80 12.48 -6.78
C LEU A 24 4.43 12.15 -5.33
N GLY A 25 3.26 12.57 -4.86
CA GLY A 25 2.80 12.30 -3.50
C GLY A 25 2.00 11.01 -3.41
N VAL A 26 0.94 10.85 -4.20
CA VAL A 26 0.05 9.69 -4.12
C VAL A 26 0.62 8.53 -4.95
N SER A 27 0.83 8.68 -6.25
CA SER A 27 1.21 7.51 -7.07
C SER A 27 2.60 6.96 -6.73
N LEU A 28 3.59 7.85 -6.57
CA LEU A 28 4.97 7.43 -6.28
C LEU A 28 5.10 6.73 -4.94
N PHE A 29 4.52 7.28 -3.87
CA PHE A 29 4.64 6.67 -2.55
C PHE A 29 3.79 5.40 -2.41
N SER A 30 2.59 5.34 -3.02
CA SER A 30 1.74 4.14 -2.99
C SER A 30 2.53 2.95 -3.52
N ILE A 31 3.09 3.07 -4.72
CA ILE A 31 3.89 2.00 -5.36
C ILE A 31 5.16 1.72 -4.55
N SER A 32 5.85 2.76 -4.06
CA SER A 32 7.08 2.59 -3.29
C SER A 32 6.86 1.79 -2.00
N PHE A 33 5.79 2.07 -1.25
CA PHE A 33 5.46 1.32 -0.04
C PHE A 33 5.04 -0.12 -0.36
N LEU A 34 4.26 -0.33 -1.43
CA LEU A 34 3.81 -1.65 -1.86
C LEU A 34 5.00 -2.55 -2.24
N VAL A 35 5.96 -2.00 -2.99
CA VAL A 35 7.19 -2.71 -3.38
C VAL A 35 8.12 -2.91 -2.19
N PHE A 36 8.25 -1.92 -1.31
CA PHE A 36 9.08 -2.02 -0.10
C PHE A 36 8.63 -3.18 0.79
N LEU A 37 7.33 -3.32 1.09
CA LEU A 37 6.87 -4.44 1.91
C LEU A 37 7.10 -5.79 1.24
N ASN A 38 6.71 -5.92 -0.04
CA ASN A 38 6.88 -7.19 -0.74
C ASN A 38 8.36 -7.62 -0.84
N SER A 39 9.28 -6.68 -0.99
CA SER A 39 10.72 -6.99 -1.03
C SER A 39 11.35 -7.21 0.35
N SER A 40 10.85 -6.55 1.40
CA SER A 40 11.42 -6.63 2.75
C SER A 40 10.94 -7.83 3.58
N VAL A 41 9.78 -8.41 3.26
CA VAL A 41 9.19 -9.52 4.05
C VAL A 41 10.12 -10.73 4.16
N SER A 42 10.82 -11.11 3.10
CA SER A 42 11.79 -12.23 3.14
C SER A 42 12.94 -11.96 4.11
N PHE A 43 13.41 -10.71 4.18
CA PHE A 43 14.44 -10.29 5.13
C PHE A 43 13.90 -10.26 6.56
N VAL A 44 12.69 -9.74 6.78
CA VAL A 44 12.05 -9.73 8.10
C VAL A 44 11.87 -11.15 8.64
N ILE A 45 11.39 -12.09 7.81
CA ILE A 45 11.20 -13.47 8.24
C ILE A 45 12.54 -14.15 8.59
N THR A 46 13.57 -13.92 7.76
CA THR A 46 14.87 -14.59 7.91
C THR A 46 15.71 -13.99 9.03
N ASP A 47 15.80 -12.65 9.10
CA ASP A 47 16.71 -11.93 9.99
C ASP A 47 16.06 -11.49 11.31
N LEU A 48 14.78 -11.11 11.30
CA LEU A 48 14.09 -10.67 12.53
C LEU A 48 13.48 -11.86 13.29
N ILE A 49 12.92 -12.83 12.57
CA ILE A 49 12.22 -13.98 13.18
C ILE A 49 13.09 -15.24 13.22
N GLY A 50 14.19 -15.27 12.46
CA GLY A 50 15.16 -16.37 12.49
C GLY A 50 14.69 -17.64 11.79
N GLN A 51 13.60 -17.59 11.02
CA GLN A 51 13.09 -18.75 10.30
C GLN A 51 13.87 -18.94 9.01
N LYS A 52 14.70 -20.00 8.93
CA LYS A 52 15.56 -20.29 7.77
C LYS A 52 15.06 -21.43 6.88
N LYS A 53 14.00 -22.13 7.29
CA LYS A 53 13.36 -23.20 6.52
C LYS A 53 12.00 -22.71 6.00
N ASP A 54 11.70 -23.08 4.76
CA ASP A 54 10.40 -22.83 4.10
C ASP A 54 9.97 -21.35 4.03
N VAL A 55 10.93 -20.43 3.99
CA VAL A 55 10.67 -18.98 3.89
C VAL A 55 9.81 -18.65 2.66
N GLY A 56 10.06 -19.33 1.54
CA GLY A 56 9.27 -19.14 0.32
C GLY A 56 7.80 -19.49 0.48
N ASP A 57 7.48 -20.56 1.21
CA ASP A 57 6.10 -20.99 1.45
C ASP A 57 5.36 -20.00 2.37
N VAL A 58 6.05 -19.51 3.40
CA VAL A 58 5.52 -18.47 4.30
C VAL A 58 5.30 -17.14 3.56
N VAL A 59 6.29 -16.67 2.79
CA VAL A 59 6.18 -15.44 1.99
C VAL A 59 5.05 -15.57 0.98
N GLY A 60 4.94 -16.72 0.32
CA GLY A 60 3.88 -17.03 -0.64
C GLY A 60 2.49 -17.04 0.00
N THR A 61 2.33 -17.69 1.15
CA THR A 61 1.06 -17.72 1.90
C THR A 61 0.65 -16.33 2.38
N LEU A 62 1.61 -15.53 2.86
CA LEU A 62 1.38 -14.14 3.27
C LEU A 62 0.98 -13.27 2.07
N GLY A 63 1.66 -13.40 0.93
CA GLY A 63 1.31 -12.69 -0.29
C GLY A 63 -0.06 -13.10 -0.82
N PHE A 64 -0.39 -14.39 -0.76
CA PHE A 64 -1.71 -14.88 -1.14
C PHE A 64 -2.83 -14.30 -0.26
N ALA A 65 -2.60 -14.18 1.05
CA ALA A 65 -3.53 -13.53 1.96
C ALA A 65 -3.76 -12.05 1.57
N ASP A 66 -2.70 -11.33 1.20
CA ASP A 66 -2.80 -9.94 0.76
C ASP A 66 -3.67 -9.80 -0.51
N GLU A 67 -3.53 -10.71 -1.48
CA GLU A 67 -4.35 -10.72 -2.69
C GLU A 67 -5.84 -11.01 -2.40
N LEU A 68 -6.13 -11.95 -1.49
CA LEU A 68 -7.50 -12.23 -1.06
C LEU A 68 -8.14 -11.01 -0.39
N VAL A 69 -7.38 -10.33 0.45
CA VAL A 69 -7.83 -9.09 1.12
C VAL A 69 -8.05 -8.01 0.09
N ALA A 70 -7.12 -7.81 -0.85
CA ALA A 70 -7.23 -6.81 -1.91
C ALA A 70 -8.46 -7.04 -2.80
N LEU A 71 -8.76 -8.30 -3.13
CA LEU A 71 -9.94 -8.68 -3.93
C LEU A 71 -11.25 -8.20 -3.29
N VAL A 72 -11.35 -8.24 -1.96
CA VAL A 72 -12.54 -7.75 -1.23
C VAL A 72 -12.45 -6.25 -0.95
N ALA A 73 -11.27 -5.75 -0.57
CA ALA A 73 -11.04 -4.37 -0.14
C ALA A 73 -11.18 -3.37 -1.30
N CYS A 74 -10.65 -3.67 -2.48
CA CYS A 74 -10.74 -2.79 -3.66
C CYS A 74 -12.19 -2.39 -4.00
N PRO A 75 -13.15 -3.32 -4.18
CA PRO A 75 -14.53 -2.94 -4.46
C PRO A 75 -15.18 -2.23 -3.26
N THR A 76 -14.84 -2.58 -2.01
CA THR A 76 -15.38 -1.85 -0.86
C THR A 76 -14.92 -0.40 -0.84
N TRP A 77 -13.64 -0.13 -1.07
CA TRP A 77 -13.11 1.23 -1.16
C TRP A 77 -13.66 1.99 -2.37
N GLY A 78 -13.92 1.31 -3.49
CA GLY A 78 -14.65 1.88 -4.62
C GLY A 78 -16.04 2.39 -4.23
N LEU A 79 -16.85 1.55 -3.58
CA LEU A 79 -18.18 1.94 -3.09
C LEU A 79 -18.14 3.08 -2.05
N VAL A 80 -17.13 3.08 -1.18
CA VAL A 80 -16.92 4.14 -0.20
C VAL A 80 -16.49 5.44 -0.89
N SER A 81 -15.65 5.35 -1.93
CA SER A 81 -15.18 6.49 -2.73
C SER A 81 -16.32 7.17 -3.47
N ASP A 82 -17.31 6.42 -3.95
CA ASP A 82 -18.49 6.99 -4.60
C ASP A 82 -19.30 7.90 -3.66
N ARG A 83 -19.23 7.67 -2.34
CA ARG A 83 -19.97 8.45 -1.32
C ARG A 83 -19.14 9.54 -0.65
N LEU A 84 -17.89 9.23 -0.28
CA LEU A 84 -17.01 10.14 0.46
C LEU A 84 -16.06 10.92 -0.45
N GLY A 85 -15.88 10.46 -1.70
CA GLY A 85 -14.93 11.01 -2.66
C GLY A 85 -13.52 10.42 -2.51
N VAL A 86 -12.85 10.28 -3.66
CA VAL A 86 -11.49 9.71 -3.79
C VAL A 86 -10.44 10.32 -2.86
N ARG A 87 -10.55 11.63 -2.55
CA ARG A 87 -9.56 12.33 -1.72
C ARG A 87 -9.49 11.75 -0.30
N TRP A 88 -10.66 11.43 0.27
CA TRP A 88 -10.78 11.00 1.65
C TRP A 88 -10.39 9.54 1.77
N VAL A 89 -10.81 8.71 0.81
CA VAL A 89 -10.41 7.31 0.71
C VAL A 89 -8.90 7.18 0.62
N ALA A 90 -8.25 7.92 -0.28
CA ALA A 90 -6.80 7.92 -0.40
C ALA A 90 -6.11 8.36 0.90
N THR A 91 -6.58 9.43 1.54
CA THR A 91 -5.98 9.93 2.80
C THR A 91 -6.10 8.89 3.93
N ILE A 92 -7.25 8.24 4.05
CA ILE A 92 -7.48 7.17 5.03
C ILE A 92 -6.58 5.96 4.70
N GLY A 93 -6.49 5.56 3.43
CA GLY A 93 -5.61 4.49 2.97
C GLY A 93 -4.16 4.74 3.37
N TYR A 94 -3.65 5.95 3.16
CA TYR A 94 -2.31 6.36 3.57
C TYR A 94 -2.10 6.35 5.09
N ALA A 95 -3.10 6.79 5.86
CA ALA A 95 -3.04 6.71 7.32
C ALA A 95 -2.95 5.25 7.79
N ILE A 96 -3.74 4.35 7.18
CA ILE A 96 -3.71 2.91 7.45
C ILE A 96 -2.34 2.31 7.08
N ILE A 97 -1.80 2.65 5.91
CA ILE A 97 -0.46 2.22 5.47
C ILE A 97 0.61 2.66 6.48
N GLY A 98 0.59 3.91 6.92
CA GLY A 98 1.55 4.44 7.88
C GLY A 98 1.52 3.69 9.22
N VAL A 99 0.32 3.44 9.75
CA VAL A 99 0.15 2.64 10.98
C VAL A 99 0.61 1.19 10.75
N ALA A 100 0.26 0.58 9.62
CA ALA A 100 0.65 -0.78 9.30
C ALA A 100 2.19 -0.94 9.23
N LEU A 101 2.89 0.02 8.61
CA LEU A 101 4.36 0.03 8.56
C LEU A 101 4.98 0.19 9.96
N ALA A 102 4.41 1.05 10.80
CA ALA A 102 4.88 1.23 12.18
C ALA A 102 4.70 -0.06 13.02
N VAL A 103 3.61 -0.80 12.80
CA VAL A 103 3.36 -2.11 13.45
C VAL A 103 4.25 -3.19 12.84
N PHE A 104 4.48 -3.17 11.53
CA PHE A 104 5.29 -4.14 10.80
C PHE A 104 6.72 -4.22 11.34
N VAL A 105 7.35 -3.08 11.62
CA VAL A 105 8.71 -3.03 12.19
C VAL A 105 8.77 -3.57 13.63
N GLN A 106 7.64 -3.56 14.34
CA GLN A 106 7.54 -4.06 15.72
C GLN A 106 7.18 -5.55 15.82
N ALA A 107 6.83 -6.20 14.71
CA ALA A 107 6.38 -7.59 14.70
C ALA A 107 7.53 -8.55 15.04
N LYS A 108 7.35 -9.38 16.08
CA LYS A 108 8.34 -10.37 16.52
C LYS A 108 7.98 -11.82 16.18
N ASN A 109 6.77 -12.06 15.68
CA ASN A 109 6.25 -13.38 15.35
C ASN A 109 5.67 -13.39 13.93
N VAL A 110 5.95 -14.46 13.16
CA VAL A 110 5.41 -14.64 11.79
C VAL A 110 3.88 -14.72 11.84
N TYR A 111 3.36 -15.56 12.74
CA TYR A 111 1.94 -15.69 13.03
C TYR A 111 1.72 -15.35 14.50
N PRO A 112 0.77 -14.48 14.87
CA PRO A 112 -0.23 -13.78 14.03
C PRO A 112 0.17 -12.33 13.64
N GLN A 113 1.25 -11.78 14.21
CA GLN A 113 1.52 -10.34 14.17
C GLN A 113 1.93 -9.84 12.78
N LEU A 114 2.85 -10.54 12.10
CA LEU A 114 3.29 -10.15 10.75
C LEU A 114 2.16 -10.27 9.74
N LEU A 115 1.37 -11.34 9.82
CA LEU A 115 0.19 -11.55 8.98
C LEU A 115 -0.84 -10.43 9.19
N LEU A 116 -1.16 -10.09 10.44
CA LEU A 116 -2.13 -9.04 10.73
C LEU A 116 -1.64 -7.68 10.21
N ALA A 117 -0.35 -7.35 10.39
CA ALA A 117 0.24 -6.13 9.87
C ALA A 117 0.18 -6.05 8.33
N ARG A 118 0.43 -7.18 7.64
CA ARG A 118 0.31 -7.25 6.17
C ARG A 118 -1.13 -7.13 5.69
N VAL A 119 -2.08 -7.82 6.31
CA VAL A 119 -3.51 -7.68 6.00
C VAL A 119 -3.96 -6.22 6.18
N PHE A 120 -3.54 -5.57 7.27
CA PHE A 120 -3.85 -4.16 7.51
C PHE A 120 -3.24 -3.25 6.43
N PHE A 121 -2.00 -3.53 6.03
CA PHE A 121 -1.35 -2.83 4.93
C PHE A 121 -2.09 -3.04 3.61
N ALA A 122 -2.48 -4.27 3.28
CA ALA A 122 -3.20 -4.60 2.05
C ALA A 122 -4.54 -3.84 1.97
N VAL A 123 -5.28 -3.76 3.08
CA VAL A 123 -6.51 -2.94 3.17
C VAL A 123 -6.21 -1.47 2.86
N GLY A 124 -5.15 -0.91 3.43
CA GLY A 124 -4.75 0.49 3.18
C GLY A 124 -4.25 0.72 1.74
N ALA A 125 -3.48 -0.22 1.20
CA ALA A 125 -2.94 -0.19 -0.15
C ALA A 125 -4.05 -0.30 -1.21
N SER A 126 -5.12 -1.06 -0.95
CA SER A 126 -6.30 -1.13 -1.84
C SER A 126 -7.13 0.16 -1.88
N ALA A 127 -6.92 1.09 -0.94
CA ALA A 127 -7.57 2.40 -0.93
C ALA A 127 -6.73 3.50 -1.61
N ALA A 128 -5.43 3.28 -1.79
CA ALA A 128 -4.43 4.28 -2.17
C ALA A 128 -3.97 4.14 -3.62
#